data_AF-A0A2X2DR66-F1
#
_entry.id   AF-A0A2X2DR66-F1
#
_cell.length_a   1.000
_cell.length_b   1.000
_cell.length_c   1.000
_cell.angle_alpha   90.00
_cell.angle_beta   90.00
_cell.angle_gamma   90.00
#
_symmetry.space_group_name_H-M   'P 1'
#
loop_
_entity.id
_entity.type
_entity.pdbx_description
1 polymer ?
#
loop_
_entity_poly.entity_id
_entity_poly.type
_entity_poly.pdbx_seq_one_letter_code
_entity_poly.pdbx_strand_id
1 'polypeptide(L)'
;MHRQWKNPVYYEEEKKKCNWWTLCATKKKYTKTFNNTTNKVTEFIANDDINLIAKDDITLEASKLETAKNAKLTSKTGGINFKAVKDTAFKQVITRSKDIYITQRNQGYTKGTWLLPELYIGGKLTIDAPKGISADIKAKKEQSLEQALTALSNTPEYAWLNTLQRQENINWNLVKDTYSSWDDKTQQLNPVVGAVIAIRGRGCNLWYGNSCLNRRNGK
;
A
#
# COMPACT_ATOMS: atom_id res chain seq x y z
N MET A 1 29.22 -2.64 -4.79
CA MET A 1 27.85 -2.92 -5.29
C MET A 1 27.00 -3.42 -4.12
N HIS A 2 26.24 -2.55 -3.45
CA HIS A 2 25.25 -2.99 -2.47
C HIS A 2 23.98 -3.42 -3.24
N ARG A 3 23.66 -4.71 -3.23
CA ARG A 3 22.39 -5.21 -3.76
C ARG A 3 21.34 -5.09 -2.65
N GLN A 4 20.35 -4.21 -2.84
CA GLN A 4 19.15 -4.24 -1.99
C GLN A 4 18.38 -5.53 -2.28
N TRP A 5 18.16 -6.34 -1.25
CA TRP A 5 17.43 -7.59 -1.35
C TRP A 5 15.93 -7.32 -1.16
N LYS A 6 15.17 -7.43 -2.25
CA LYS A 6 13.71 -7.32 -2.24
C LYS A 6 13.09 -8.71 -2.35
N ASN A 7 12.01 -8.94 -1.61
CA ASN A 7 11.18 -10.13 -1.70
C ASN A 7 9.82 -9.76 -2.32
N PRO A 8 9.73 -9.68 -3.66
CA PRO A 8 8.45 -9.46 -4.31
C PRO A 8 7.60 -10.75 -4.25
N VAL A 9 6.37 -10.61 -3.77
CA VAL A 9 5.31 -11.61 -3.85
C VAL A 9 4.27 -11.11 -4.83
N TYR A 10 3.98 -11.92 -5.85
CA TYR A 10 2.96 -11.64 -6.85
C TYR A 10 2.05 -12.85 -6.96
N TYR A 11 0.74 -12.62 -6.95
CA TYR A 11 -0.20 -13.64 -7.38
C TYR A 11 -1.44 -13.02 -8.03
N GLU A 12 -1.98 -13.77 -8.99
CA GLU A 12 -3.23 -13.47 -9.65
C GLU A 12 -4.17 -14.66 -9.51
N GLU A 13 -5.41 -14.39 -9.09
CA GLU A 13 -6.46 -15.41 -8.94
C GLU A 13 -7.65 -15.06 -9.82
N GLU A 14 -8.01 -15.96 -10.74
CA GLU A 14 -9.24 -15.85 -11.52
C GLU A 14 -10.27 -16.89 -11.07
N LYS A 15 -11.49 -16.43 -10.74
CA LYS A 15 -12.62 -17.30 -10.41
C LYS A 15 -13.81 -16.97 -11.31
N LYS A 16 -14.40 -17.99 -11.90
CA LYS A 16 -15.66 -17.89 -12.66
C LYS A 16 -16.75 -18.60 -11.86
N LYS A 17 -17.85 -17.88 -11.60
CA LYS A 17 -19.06 -18.46 -11.02
C LYS A 17 -20.18 -18.37 -12.04
N CYS A 18 -20.83 -19.49 -12.28
CA CYS A 18 -22.07 -19.57 -13.03
C CYS A 18 -23.18 -20.00 -12.07
N ASN A 19 -24.38 -19.47 -12.26
CA ASN A 19 -25.55 -19.97 -11.54
C ASN A 19 -26.14 -21.14 -12.33
N TRP A 20 -26.03 -22.35 -11.79
CA TRP A 20 -26.54 -23.56 -12.44
C TRP A 20 -28.06 -23.57 -12.57
N TRP A 21 -28.77 -22.97 -11.61
CA TRP A 21 -30.24 -22.82 -11.64
C TRP A 21 -30.73 -21.93 -12.78
N THR A 22 -29.89 -21.04 -13.32
CA THR A 22 -30.23 -20.21 -14.48
C THR A 22 -29.56 -20.69 -15.77
N LEU A 23 -29.17 -21.98 -15.85
CA LEU A 23 -28.46 -22.54 -17.02
C LEU A 23 -27.23 -21.70 -17.44
N CYS A 24 -26.53 -21.12 -16.46
CA CYS A 24 -25.38 -20.24 -16.69
C CYS A 24 -25.68 -18.94 -17.46
N ALA A 25 -26.93 -18.45 -17.46
CA ALA A 25 -27.29 -17.14 -18.01
C ALA A 25 -26.51 -16.01 -17.31
N THR A 26 -26.39 -16.09 -15.98
CA THR A 26 -25.58 -15.17 -15.18
C THR A 26 -24.15 -15.70 -15.06
N LYS A 27 -23.19 -14.97 -15.63
CA LYS A 27 -21.74 -15.27 -15.50
C LYS A 27 -21.06 -14.20 -14.67
N LYS A 28 -20.41 -14.60 -13.57
CA LYS A 28 -19.57 -13.71 -12.74
C LYS A 28 -18.12 -14.12 -12.88
N LYS A 29 -17.25 -13.16 -13.21
CA LYS A 29 -15.79 -13.31 -13.20
C LYS A 29 -15.22 -12.43 -12.09
N TYR A 30 -14.32 -13.00 -11.32
CA TYR A 30 -13.52 -12.33 -10.30
C TYR A 30 -12.06 -12.48 -10.70
N THR A 31 -11.35 -11.37 -10.86
CA THR A 31 -9.89 -11.36 -10.99
C THR A 31 -9.36 -10.62 -9.78
N LYS A 32 -8.46 -11.26 -9.04
CA LYS A 32 -7.75 -10.64 -7.91
C LYS A 32 -6.28 -10.57 -8.23
N THR A 33 -5.69 -9.40 -8.07
CA THR A 33 -4.26 -9.18 -8.22
C THR A 33 -3.71 -8.72 -6.88
N PHE A 34 -2.62 -9.33 -6.44
CA PHE A 34 -1.93 -8.93 -5.22
C PHE A 34 -0.45 -8.86 -5.49
N ASN A 35 0.15 -7.72 -5.14
CA ASN A 35 1.58 -7.49 -5.24
C ASN A 35 2.05 -6.98 -3.89
N ASN A 36 3.10 -7.57 -3.34
CA ASN A 36 3.74 -7.11 -2.12
C ASN A 36 5.24 -7.12 -2.31
N THR A 37 5.92 -6.04 -1.96
CA THR A 37 7.38 -5.94 -1.98
C THR A 37 7.82 -5.57 -0.60
N THR A 38 8.50 -6.51 0.06
CA THR A 38 9.19 -6.25 1.33
C THR A 38 10.69 -6.19 1.10
N ASN A 39 11.36 -5.29 1.81
CA ASN A 39 12.81 -5.19 1.78
C ASN A 39 13.37 -6.08 2.89
N LYS A 40 14.43 -6.84 2.58
CA LYS A 40 15.20 -7.51 3.62
C LYS A 40 16.12 -6.51 4.28
N VAL A 41 16.02 -6.48 5.60
CA VAL A 41 16.82 -5.62 6.46
C VAL A 41 18.14 -6.31 6.79
N THR A 42 19.23 -5.53 6.84
CA THR A 42 20.50 -6.02 7.38
C THR A 42 20.45 -5.90 8.90
N GLU A 43 20.84 -6.95 9.61
CA GLU A 43 20.84 -6.98 11.07
C GLU A 43 22.25 -7.22 11.62
N PHE A 44 22.65 -6.43 12.61
CA PHE A 44 23.90 -6.59 13.37
C PHE A 44 23.52 -6.78 14.84
N ILE A 45 23.75 -7.97 15.38
CA ILE A 45 23.38 -8.31 16.77
C ILE A 45 24.62 -8.85 17.48
N ALA A 46 24.98 -8.23 18.61
CA ALA A 46 26.13 -8.65 19.41
C ALA A 46 25.89 -8.42 20.91
N ASN A 47 26.41 -9.31 21.77
CA ASN A 47 26.38 -9.08 23.23
C ASN A 47 27.48 -8.11 23.69
N ASP A 48 28.44 -7.81 22.82
CA ASP A 48 29.57 -6.90 23.08
C ASP A 48 29.50 -5.68 22.15
N ASP A 49 30.54 -4.84 22.16
CA ASP A 49 30.61 -3.63 21.37
C ASP A 49 30.49 -3.90 19.85
N ILE A 50 29.72 -3.06 19.16
CA ILE A 50 29.65 -3.03 17.69
C ILE A 50 30.50 -1.86 17.18
N ASN A 51 31.48 -2.14 16.32
CA ASN A 51 32.32 -1.14 15.67
C ASN A 51 32.17 -1.23 14.15
N LEU A 52 31.53 -0.24 13.52
CA LEU A 52 31.47 -0.11 12.06
C LEU A 52 32.44 0.97 11.61
N ILE A 53 33.45 0.59 10.82
CA ILE A 53 34.50 1.50 10.36
C ILE A 53 34.58 1.43 8.83
N ALA A 54 34.46 2.59 8.18
CA ALA A 54 34.63 2.73 6.74
C ALA A 54 35.61 3.85 6.42
N LYS A 55 36.27 3.74 5.26
CA LYS A 55 37.05 4.86 4.72
C LYS A 55 36.11 5.98 4.28
N ASP A 56 35.19 5.65 3.39
CA ASP A 56 34.19 6.57 2.84
C ASP A 56 32.88 6.45 3.64
N ASP A 57 31.72 6.60 3.00
CA ASP A 57 30.43 6.68 3.68
C ASP A 57 29.99 5.35 4.30
N ILE A 58 29.33 5.44 5.46
CA ILE A 58 28.54 4.32 6.03
C ILE A 58 27.07 4.60 5.68
N THR A 59 26.38 3.63 5.07
CA THR A 59 24.93 3.73 4.82
C THR A 59 24.22 2.54 5.44
N LEU A 60 23.30 2.83 6.36
CA LEU A 60 22.44 1.87 7.03
C LEU A 60 21.02 2.02 6.48
N GLU A 61 20.62 1.10 5.60
CA GLU A 61 19.31 1.13 4.96
C GLU A 61 18.35 0.20 5.71
N ALA A 62 17.37 0.78 6.39
CA ALA A 62 16.43 0.11 7.29
C ALA A 62 17.08 -0.90 8.25
N SER A 63 18.37 -0.74 8.56
CA SER A 63 19.19 -1.76 9.23
C SER A 63 18.86 -1.85 10.71
N LYS A 64 18.89 -3.06 11.28
CA LYS A 64 18.81 -3.27 12.72
C LYS A 64 20.22 -3.38 13.30
N LEU A 65 20.49 -2.66 14.38
CA LEU A 65 21.75 -2.76 15.12
C LEU A 65 21.43 -2.92 16.60
N GLU A 66 21.88 -4.01 17.21
CA GLU A 66 21.54 -4.39 18.57
C GLU A 66 22.80 -4.80 19.34
N THR A 67 23.11 -4.06 20.40
CA THR A 67 24.21 -4.36 21.31
C THR A 67 23.86 -4.09 22.76
N ALA A 68 24.26 -5.00 23.66
CA ALA A 68 24.14 -4.80 25.10
C ALA A 68 25.16 -3.79 25.64
N LYS A 69 26.20 -3.45 24.86
CA LYS A 69 27.25 -2.48 25.22
C LYS A 69 27.26 -1.30 24.25
N ASN A 70 28.42 -0.89 23.76
CA ASN A 70 28.58 0.34 22.99
C ASN A 70 28.46 0.08 21.49
N ALA A 71 28.05 1.12 20.76
CA ALA A 71 28.12 1.13 19.31
C ALA A 71 28.97 2.30 18.84
N LYS A 72 29.93 2.04 17.97
CA LYS A 72 30.77 3.06 17.34
C LYS A 72 30.66 2.98 15.83
N LEU A 73 30.26 4.08 15.21
CA LEU A 73 30.20 4.23 13.76
C LEU A 73 31.23 5.28 13.36
N THR A 74 32.20 4.91 12.53
CA THR A 74 33.31 5.79 12.12
C THR A 74 33.51 5.76 10.63
N SER A 75 33.23 6.87 9.98
CA SER A 75 33.64 7.14 8.61
C SER A 75 34.89 8.03 8.62
N LYS A 76 35.98 7.61 7.96
CA LYS A 76 37.25 8.38 8.02
C LYS A 76 37.22 9.66 7.18
N THR A 77 36.57 9.63 6.03
CA THR A 77 36.53 10.75 5.06
C THR A 77 35.13 11.00 4.51
N GLY A 78 34.14 10.23 4.95
CA GLY A 78 32.76 10.26 4.47
C GLY A 78 31.75 10.72 5.52
N GLY A 79 30.49 10.47 5.22
CA GLY A 79 29.35 10.70 6.11
C GLY A 79 28.74 9.39 6.60
N ILE A 80 27.74 9.51 7.48
CA ILE A 80 26.94 8.37 7.94
C ILE A 80 25.47 8.62 7.63
N ASN A 81 24.85 7.70 6.89
CA ASN A 81 23.50 7.83 6.35
C ASN A 81 22.57 6.76 6.91
N PHE A 82 21.57 7.18 7.67
CA PHE A 82 20.49 6.32 8.17
C PHE A 82 19.28 6.46 7.24
N LYS A 83 19.15 5.52 6.30
CA LYS A 83 18.15 5.61 5.23
C LYS A 83 16.93 4.74 5.52
N ALA A 84 15.76 5.32 5.29
CA ALA A 84 14.51 4.59 5.30
C ALA A 84 14.35 3.81 3.98
N VAL A 85 13.71 2.64 4.05
CA VAL A 85 13.40 1.85 2.87
C VAL A 85 11.90 1.62 2.76
N LYS A 86 11.35 1.76 1.55
CA LYS A 86 9.91 1.67 1.30
C LYS A 86 9.49 0.26 0.93
N ASP A 87 8.65 -0.34 1.77
CA ASP A 87 7.84 -1.49 1.46
C ASP A 87 6.56 -1.06 0.73
N THR A 88 6.08 -1.89 -0.20
CA THR A 88 4.86 -1.60 -0.96
C THR A 88 3.91 -2.79 -0.96
N ALA A 89 2.63 -2.54 -0.76
CA ALA A 89 1.58 -3.54 -0.89
C ALA A 89 0.46 -3.00 -1.78
N PHE A 90 -0.01 -3.83 -2.70
CA PHE A 90 -1.06 -3.54 -3.65
C PHE A 90 -2.05 -4.70 -3.69
N LYS A 91 -3.33 -4.38 -3.66
CA LYS A 91 -4.40 -5.36 -3.85
C LYS A 91 -5.47 -4.76 -4.73
N GLN A 92 -5.88 -5.53 -5.73
CA GLN A 92 -6.97 -5.17 -6.62
C GLN A 92 -7.92 -6.35 -6.77
N VAL A 93 -9.21 -6.05 -6.82
CA VAL A 93 -10.27 -7.00 -7.11
C VAL A 93 -11.15 -6.41 -8.20
N ILE A 94 -11.14 -7.06 -9.36
CA ILE A 94 -12.03 -6.75 -10.47
C ILE A 94 -13.15 -7.79 -10.49
N THR A 95 -14.39 -7.34 -10.35
CA THR A 95 -15.58 -8.18 -10.52
C THR A 95 -16.31 -7.76 -11.77
N ARG A 96 -16.63 -8.74 -12.63
CA ARG A 96 -17.46 -8.54 -13.82
C ARG A 96 -18.65 -9.47 -13.78
N SER A 97 -19.85 -8.95 -14.05
CA SER A 97 -21.03 -9.79 -14.28
C SER A 97 -21.65 -9.50 -15.63
N LYS A 98 -22.16 -10.55 -16.28
CA LYS A 98 -22.99 -10.43 -17.48
C LYS A 98 -24.34 -11.06 -17.19
N ASP A 99 -25.38 -10.25 -17.37
CA ASP A 99 -26.80 -10.63 -17.31
C ASP A 99 -27.60 -9.60 -18.15
N ILE A 100 -28.77 -9.13 -17.70
CA ILE A 100 -29.47 -7.96 -18.26
C ILE A 100 -28.57 -6.71 -18.29
N TYR A 101 -27.75 -6.56 -17.25
CA TYR A 101 -26.73 -5.53 -17.16
C TYR A 101 -25.34 -6.15 -17.18
N ILE A 102 -24.42 -5.47 -17.86
CA ILE A 102 -22.99 -5.68 -17.72
C ILE A 102 -22.53 -4.77 -16.59
N THR A 103 -22.07 -5.37 -15.49
CA THR A 103 -21.46 -4.62 -14.38
C THR A 103 -19.97 -4.90 -14.32
N GLN A 104 -19.20 -3.87 -14.02
CA GLN A 104 -17.79 -3.98 -13.66
C GLN A 104 -17.56 -3.18 -12.38
N ARG A 105 -16.96 -3.83 -11.37
CA ARG A 105 -16.48 -3.17 -10.16
C ARG A 105 -14.98 -3.37 -10.05
N ASN A 106 -14.24 -2.29 -9.86
CA ASN A 106 -12.81 -2.30 -9.64
C ASN A 106 -12.56 -1.65 -8.28
N GLN A 107 -12.07 -2.44 -7.33
CA GLN A 107 -11.78 -1.95 -5.99
C GLN A 107 -10.41 -2.44 -5.54
N GLY A 108 -9.75 -1.67 -4.71
CA GLY A 108 -8.42 -2.02 -4.26
C GLY A 108 -7.77 -0.98 -3.37
N TYR A 109 -6.51 -1.23 -3.04
CA TYR A 109 -5.67 -0.30 -2.33
C TYR A 109 -4.21 -0.41 -2.76
N THR A 110 -3.49 0.67 -2.53
CA THR A 110 -2.03 0.76 -2.54
C THR A 110 -1.58 1.29 -1.19
N LYS A 111 -0.62 0.61 -0.57
CA LYS A 111 0.00 0.98 0.69
C LYS A 111 1.51 1.04 0.49
N GLY A 112 2.14 2.10 0.97
CA GLY A 112 3.59 2.22 1.06
C GLY A 112 3.99 2.48 2.50
N THR A 113 4.84 1.64 3.06
CA THR A 113 5.31 1.75 4.45
C THR A 113 6.82 1.94 4.45
N TRP A 114 7.30 2.98 5.11
CA TRP A 114 8.73 3.20 5.31
C TRP A 114 9.21 2.49 6.57
N LEU A 115 10.28 1.72 6.41
CA LEU A 115 11.05 1.08 7.47
C LEU A 115 12.27 1.96 7.76
N LEU A 116 12.46 2.33 9.03
CA LEU A 116 13.60 3.11 9.48
C LEU A 116 14.72 2.19 9.98
N PRO A 117 15.97 2.67 10.07
CA PRO A 117 17.00 1.99 10.83
C PRO A 117 16.66 1.95 12.33
N GLU A 118 16.80 0.77 12.93
CA GLU A 118 16.48 0.50 14.34
C GLU A 118 17.78 0.23 15.09
N LEU A 119 18.07 1.01 16.14
CA LEU A 119 19.28 0.86 16.94
C LEU A 119 18.91 0.64 18.41
N TYR A 120 19.26 -0.53 18.94
CA TYR A 120 19.14 -0.91 20.34
C TYR A 120 20.53 -0.95 20.96
N ILE A 121 20.88 0.05 21.76
CA ILE A 121 22.24 0.20 22.32
C ILE A 121 22.13 0.31 23.83
N GLY A 122 22.68 -0.66 24.56
CA GLY A 122 22.67 -0.69 26.02
C GLY A 122 23.65 0.29 26.67
N GLY A 123 24.74 0.62 25.97
CA GLY A 123 25.78 1.57 26.39
C GLY A 123 25.75 2.87 25.59
N LYS A 124 26.93 3.33 25.15
CA LYS A 124 27.08 4.61 24.43
C LYS A 124 27.10 4.41 22.92
N LEU A 125 26.33 5.24 22.20
CA LEU A 125 26.50 5.46 20.76
C LEU A 125 27.54 6.55 20.51
N THR A 126 28.58 6.24 19.73
CA THR A 126 29.59 7.20 19.27
C THR A 126 29.59 7.25 17.76
N ILE A 127 29.48 8.46 17.21
CA ILE A 127 29.47 8.68 15.76
C ILE A 127 30.56 9.66 15.39
N ASP A 128 31.39 9.27 14.43
CA ASP A 128 32.42 10.09 13.82
C ASP A 128 32.21 10.09 12.29
N ALA A 129 31.83 11.26 11.76
CA ALA A 129 31.39 11.44 10.40
C ALA A 129 31.83 12.82 9.89
N PRO A 130 33.04 12.97 9.32
CA PRO A 130 33.58 14.24 8.88
C PRO A 130 32.71 14.99 7.86
N LYS A 131 31.96 14.26 7.02
CA LYS A 131 30.99 14.86 6.07
C LYS A 131 29.57 15.00 6.63
N GLY A 132 29.38 14.75 7.92
CA GLY A 132 28.10 14.88 8.59
C GLY A 132 27.26 13.61 8.59
N ILE A 133 26.09 13.75 9.20
CA ILE A 133 25.14 12.66 9.43
C ILE A 133 23.86 12.99 8.67
N SER A 134 23.29 12.01 7.98
CA SER A 134 21.92 12.12 7.44
C SER A 134 21.02 11.05 8.03
N ALA A 135 19.79 11.42 8.36
CA ALA A 135 18.82 10.48 8.90
C ALA A 135 17.41 10.73 8.38
N ASP A 136 16.81 9.67 7.86
CA ASP A 136 15.42 9.68 7.45
C ASP A 136 14.52 9.47 8.67
N ILE A 137 13.50 10.31 8.81
CA ILE A 137 12.56 10.35 9.93
C ILE A 137 11.15 10.13 9.41
N LYS A 138 10.46 9.18 10.03
CA LYS A 138 9.08 8.87 9.68
C LYS A 138 8.12 9.78 10.41
N ALA A 139 7.36 10.57 9.67
CA ALA A 139 6.32 11.44 10.22
C ALA A 139 4.91 10.95 9.85
N LYS A 140 3.96 11.17 10.77
CA LYS A 140 2.53 11.02 10.46
C LYS A 140 2.06 12.16 9.55
N LYS A 141 0.85 12.01 9.00
CA LYS A 141 0.21 13.08 8.21
C LYS A 141 0.11 14.34 9.07
N GLU A 142 0.54 15.48 8.50
CA GLU A 142 0.52 16.81 9.16
C GLU A 142 1.41 16.95 10.41
N GLN A 143 2.25 15.96 10.73
CA GLN A 143 3.21 16.05 11.84
C GLN A 143 4.48 16.82 11.43
N SER A 144 4.96 17.72 12.30
CA SER A 144 6.23 18.43 12.10
C SER A 144 7.44 17.51 12.34
N LEU A 145 8.63 17.93 11.88
CA LEU A 145 9.87 17.19 12.13
C LEU A 145 10.15 17.04 13.63
N GLU A 146 10.03 18.11 14.39
CA GLU A 146 10.26 18.11 15.84
C GLU A 146 9.32 17.15 16.57
N GLN A 147 8.02 17.20 16.24
CA GLN A 147 7.04 16.26 16.81
C GLN A 147 7.35 14.81 16.44
N ALA A 148 7.81 14.55 15.22
CA ALA A 148 8.19 13.21 14.79
C ALA A 148 9.43 12.72 15.53
N LEU A 149 10.45 13.57 15.68
CA LEU A 149 11.67 13.29 16.43
C LEU A 149 11.37 12.98 17.90
N THR A 150 10.58 13.82 18.58
CA THR A 150 10.18 13.58 19.97
C THR A 150 9.38 12.29 20.12
N ALA A 151 8.44 12.02 19.22
CA ALA A 151 7.62 10.81 19.30
C ALA A 151 8.45 9.54 19.08
N LEU A 152 9.34 9.54 18.08
CA LEU A 152 10.20 8.40 17.78
C LEU A 152 11.25 8.20 18.87
N SER A 153 11.92 9.27 19.32
CA SER A 153 13.03 9.14 20.28
C SER A 153 12.62 8.67 21.68
N ASN A 154 11.31 8.68 21.97
CA ASN A 154 10.72 8.07 23.17
C ASN A 154 10.48 6.55 23.06
N THR A 155 10.75 5.95 21.89
CA THR A 155 10.69 4.50 21.69
C THR A 155 12.10 3.88 21.75
N PRO A 156 12.27 2.67 22.30
CA PRO A 156 13.59 2.04 22.46
C PRO A 156 14.41 1.95 21.18
N GLU A 157 13.78 1.57 20.06
CA GLU A 157 14.42 1.36 18.76
C GLU A 157 14.94 2.64 18.07
N TYR A 158 14.39 3.80 18.45
CA TYR A 158 14.75 5.10 17.89
C TYR A 158 15.34 6.06 18.93
N ALA A 159 15.65 5.58 20.13
CA ALA A 159 16.23 6.39 21.21
C ALA A 159 17.56 7.05 20.81
N TRP A 160 18.31 6.44 19.89
CA TRP A 160 19.54 6.98 19.31
C TRP A 160 19.37 8.35 18.65
N LEU A 161 18.15 8.70 18.20
CA LEU A 161 17.84 10.01 17.64
C LEU A 161 18.12 11.16 18.63
N ASN A 162 17.98 10.93 19.94
CA ASN A 162 18.32 11.92 20.97
C ASN A 162 19.83 12.24 21.01
N THR A 163 20.68 11.28 20.64
CA THR A 163 22.12 11.50 20.54
C THR A 163 22.44 12.40 19.35
N LEU A 164 21.70 12.21 18.26
CA LEU A 164 21.89 12.95 17.02
C LEU A 164 21.34 14.36 17.03
N GLN A 165 20.26 14.63 17.76
CA GLN A 165 19.70 15.99 17.90
C GLN A 165 20.69 16.99 18.52
N ARG A 166 21.73 16.52 19.21
CA ARG A 166 22.78 17.35 19.81
C ARG A 166 23.97 17.60 18.87
N GLN A 167 23.97 17.01 17.67
CA GLN A 167 25.02 17.19 16.69
C GLN A 167 24.68 18.38 15.78
N GLU A 168 25.65 19.26 15.52
CA GLU A 168 25.44 20.43 14.66
C GLU A 168 25.40 20.06 13.16
N ASN A 169 26.06 18.96 12.77
CA ASN A 169 26.20 18.55 11.37
C ASN A 169 25.26 17.38 11.01
N ILE A 170 23.96 17.55 11.27
CA ILE A 170 22.93 16.57 10.92
C ILE A 170 21.92 17.12 9.93
N ASN A 171 21.62 16.30 8.91
CA ASN A 171 20.56 16.55 7.94
C ASN A 171 19.40 15.56 8.14
N TRP A 172 18.19 16.09 8.33
CA TRP A 172 16.98 15.31 8.55
C TRP A 172 16.12 15.26 7.29
N ASN A 173 15.72 14.07 6.85
CA ASN A 173 14.77 13.92 5.75
C ASN A 173 13.45 13.34 6.26
N LEU A 174 12.32 13.97 5.93
CA LEU A 174 11.02 13.42 6.32
C LEU A 174 10.49 12.42 5.29
N VAL A 175 10.16 11.23 5.76
CA VAL A 175 9.45 10.19 5.00
C VAL A 175 8.05 9.97 5.58
N LYS A 176 7.08 9.67 4.71
CA LYS A 176 5.68 9.49 5.09
C LYS A 176 5.12 8.23 4.48
N ASP A 177 4.41 7.46 5.30
CA ASP A 177 3.63 6.33 4.82
C ASP A 177 2.53 6.83 3.88
N THR A 178 2.20 6.00 2.90
CA THR A 178 1.20 6.32 1.87
C THR A 178 0.11 5.26 1.87
N TYR A 179 -1.14 5.70 1.77
CA TYR A 179 -2.28 4.82 1.63
C TYR A 179 -3.30 5.45 0.67
N SER A 180 -3.74 4.67 -0.30
CA SER A 180 -4.79 5.06 -1.24
C SER A 180 -5.67 3.85 -1.50
N SER A 181 -6.98 4.05 -1.56
CA SER A 181 -7.96 3.02 -1.89
C SER A 181 -9.00 3.56 -2.85
N TRP A 182 -9.54 2.68 -3.69
CA TRP A 182 -10.60 3.02 -4.65
C TRP A 182 -11.69 1.94 -4.68
N ASP A 183 -12.89 2.33 -5.11
CA ASP A 183 -14.03 1.44 -5.35
C ASP A 183 -14.89 2.00 -6.48
N ASP A 184 -14.49 1.72 -7.72
CA ASP A 184 -15.16 2.20 -8.91
C ASP A 184 -16.17 1.17 -9.42
N LYS A 185 -17.37 1.63 -9.80
CA LYS A 185 -18.45 0.80 -10.32
C LYS A 185 -18.96 1.37 -11.62
N THR A 186 -19.04 0.53 -12.64
CA THR A 186 -19.70 0.83 -13.91
C THR A 186 -20.78 -0.20 -14.18
N GLN A 187 -21.90 0.28 -14.74
CA GLN A 187 -23.04 -0.55 -15.12
C GLN A 187 -23.57 -0.04 -16.45
N GLN A 188 -23.77 -0.96 -17.40
CA GLN A 188 -24.35 -0.68 -18.70
C GLN A 188 -25.34 -1.79 -19.07
N LEU A 189 -26.38 -1.47 -19.85
CA LEU A 189 -27.29 -2.48 -20.37
C LEU A 189 -26.53 -3.44 -21.30
N ASN A 190 -26.89 -4.72 -21.25
CA ASN A 190 -26.31 -5.71 -22.15
C ASN A 190 -26.95 -5.57 -23.54
N PRO A 191 -26.18 -5.18 -24.58
CA PRO A 191 -26.72 -4.93 -25.92
C PRO A 191 -27.27 -6.20 -26.60
N VAL A 192 -26.95 -7.39 -26.08
CA VAL A 192 -27.44 -8.69 -26.60
C VAL A 192 -28.84 -9.03 -26.05
N VAL A 193 -29.33 -8.30 -25.05
CA VAL A 193 -30.74 -8.36 -24.64
C VAL A 193 -31.54 -7.56 -25.68
N GLY A 194 -31.72 -8.19 -26.84
CA GLY A 194 -32.53 -7.67 -27.93
C GLY A 194 -33.95 -7.41 -27.42
N ALA A 195 -34.46 -6.25 -27.78
CA ALA A 195 -35.83 -5.86 -27.49
C ALA A 195 -36.80 -6.94 -27.99
N VAL A 196 -37.62 -7.50 -27.09
CA VAL A 196 -38.87 -8.15 -27.52
C VAL A 196 -39.88 -7.04 -27.73
N ILE A 197 -39.81 -6.39 -28.89
CA ILE A 197 -40.94 -5.60 -29.41
C ILE A 197 -41.73 -6.55 -30.31
N ALA A 198 -42.87 -7.02 -29.82
CA ALA A 198 -43.92 -7.54 -30.68
C ALA A 198 -44.82 -6.37 -31.09
N ILE A 199 -44.57 -5.78 -32.26
CA ILE A 199 -45.56 -4.97 -32.98
C ILE A 199 -45.73 -5.57 -34.38
N ARG A 200 -46.88 -6.20 -34.63
CA ARG A 200 -47.56 -6.29 -35.94
C ARG A 200 -48.97 -6.89 -35.73
N GLY A 201 -50.09 -6.42 -36.28
CA GLY A 201 -50.32 -5.35 -37.26
C GLY A 201 -50.85 -5.85 -38.62
N ARG A 202 -52.19 -6.06 -38.70
CA ARG A 202 -53.15 -6.11 -39.84
C ARG A 202 -53.58 -7.45 -40.49
N GLY A 203 -54.92 -7.61 -40.51
CA GLY A 203 -55.76 -8.42 -41.41
C GLY A 203 -56.63 -9.40 -40.61
N CYS A 204 -57.94 -9.25 -40.38
CA CYS A 204 -59.03 -8.66 -41.15
C CYS A 204 -60.14 -8.11 -40.23
N ASN A 205 -60.97 -7.22 -40.79
CA ASN A 205 -62.09 -6.47 -40.20
C ASN A 205 -63.18 -7.42 -39.60
N LEU A 206 -64.14 -7.04 -38.74
CA LEU A 206 -64.95 -5.82 -38.61
C LEU A 206 -65.89 -6.05 -37.39
N TRP A 207 -66.19 -5.02 -36.57
CA TRP A 207 -67.53 -4.56 -36.15
C TRP A 207 -67.54 -3.77 -34.82
N TYR A 208 -67.77 -2.46 -34.99
CA TYR A 208 -68.60 -1.53 -34.19
C TYR A 208 -68.55 -1.52 -32.66
N GLY A 209 -68.32 -0.32 -32.12
CA GLY A 209 -68.97 0.11 -30.88
C GLY A 209 -68.14 1.05 -30.01
N ASN A 210 -68.59 2.29 -29.92
CA ASN A 210 -68.07 3.38 -29.09
C ASN A 210 -67.79 3.01 -27.63
N SER A 211 -66.85 3.78 -27.05
CA SER A 211 -66.79 4.24 -25.65
C SER A 211 -65.66 3.66 -24.81
N CYS A 212 -64.66 4.49 -24.54
CA CYS A 212 -63.91 4.42 -23.29
C CYS A 212 -64.90 4.57 -22.12
N LEU A 213 -65.07 3.50 -21.34
CA LEU A 213 -65.83 3.53 -20.09
C LEU A 213 -64.85 3.38 -18.93
N ASN A 214 -64.52 4.50 -18.31
CA ASN A 214 -63.94 4.53 -16.99
C ASN A 214 -65.10 4.44 -15.98
N ARG A 215 -65.20 3.34 -15.22
CA ARG A 215 -66.11 3.26 -14.07
C ARG A 215 -65.51 2.41 -12.95
N ARG A 216 -64.93 3.14 -12.00
CA ARG A 216 -64.95 3.02 -10.53
C ARG A 216 -65.68 1.83 -9.86
N ASN A 217 -65.10 1.51 -8.69
CA ASN A 217 -65.63 0.87 -7.47
C ASN A 217 -65.60 -0.66 -7.45
N GLY A 218 -65.19 -1.32 -6.38
CA GLY A 218 -64.79 -0.88 -5.05
C GLY A 218 -64.82 -2.07 -4.09
N LYS A 219 -64.13 -1.94 -2.96
CA LYS A 219 -64.59 -2.26 -1.61
C LYS A 219 -63.61 -1.63 -0.63
#